data_AF-A0A2D7LIH7-F1
#
_entry.id   AF-A0A2D7LIH7-F1
#
_cell.length_a   1.000
_cell.length_b   1.000
_cell.length_c   1.000
_cell.angle_alpha   90.00
_cell.angle_beta   90.00
_cell.angle_gamma   90.00
#
_symmetry.space_group_name_H-M   'P 1'
#
loop_
_entity.id
_entity.type
_entity.pdbx_description
1 polymer ?
#
loop_
_entity_poly.entity_id
_entity_poly.type
_entity_poly.pdbx_seq_one_letter_code
_entity_poly.pdbx_strand_id
1 'polypeptide(L)'
;MINEVPVDAIAQTVLVEGFRQGKFNPDLALQLLEPTMYMLLAIAEKSGIEPTLDAESDEDDEDLDAEEAAQVKADSKTFMKERGQRFQDARVFKPQSASVGVDIKEQLDKLDVEKMQQSILQKPKPELQSQESLLGKTGV
;
A
#
# COMPACT_ATOMS: atom_id res chain seq x y z
N MET A 1 12.38 -33.98 16.27
CA MET A 1 12.61 -32.58 15.88
C MET A 1 11.26 -32.08 15.41
N ILE A 2 10.64 -31.16 16.17
CA ILE A 2 9.44 -30.47 15.70
C ILE A 2 10.01 -29.40 14.79
N ASN A 3 9.88 -29.60 13.49
CA ASN A 3 10.29 -28.62 12.49
C ASN A 3 9.51 -27.33 12.76
N GLU A 4 10.14 -26.17 12.62
CA GLU A 4 9.47 -24.87 12.66
C GLU A 4 8.38 -24.89 11.58
N VAL A 5 7.12 -24.94 12.03
CA VAL A 5 5.99 -24.96 11.11
C VAL A 5 5.70 -23.51 10.74
N PRO A 6 5.81 -23.14 9.46
CA PRO A 6 5.53 -21.78 9.03
C PRO A 6 4.08 -21.43 9.26
N VAL A 7 3.83 -20.14 9.49
CA VAL A 7 2.49 -19.61 9.74
C VAL A 7 1.57 -19.84 8.53
N ASP A 8 2.11 -19.81 7.32
CA ASP A 8 1.38 -20.07 6.08
C ASP A 8 0.72 -21.46 6.09
N ALA A 9 1.45 -22.51 6.49
CA ALA A 9 1.01 -23.89 6.49
C ALA A 9 -0.08 -24.12 7.52
N ILE A 10 0.02 -23.43 8.67
CA ILE A 10 -1.01 -23.45 9.71
C ILE A 10 -2.29 -22.79 9.19
N ALA A 11 -2.19 -21.59 8.61
CA ALA A 11 -3.33 -20.87 8.06
C ALA A 11 -4.03 -21.66 6.95
N GLN A 12 -3.26 -22.20 6.01
CA GLN A 12 -3.75 -23.04 4.92
C GLN A 12 -4.46 -24.29 5.45
N THR A 13 -3.88 -24.98 6.44
CA THR A 13 -4.51 -26.18 7.03
C THR A 13 -5.87 -25.85 7.65
N VAL A 14 -5.95 -24.74 8.41
CA VAL A 14 -7.19 -24.29 9.04
C VAL A 14 -8.25 -23.93 8.00
N LEU A 15 -7.86 -23.26 6.92
CA LEU A 15 -8.78 -22.84 5.86
C LEU A 15 -9.22 -23.99 4.96
N VAL A 16 -8.33 -24.90 4.59
CA VAL A 16 -8.70 -26.10 3.81
C VAL A 16 -9.69 -26.96 4.60
N GLU A 17 -9.46 -27.12 5.90
CA GLU A 17 -10.37 -27.86 6.76
C GLU A 17 -11.72 -27.15 6.91
N GLY A 18 -11.72 -25.82 7.05
CA GLY A 18 -12.96 -25.04 7.07
C GLY A 18 -13.75 -25.10 5.76
N PHE A 19 -13.07 -25.12 4.61
CA PHE A 19 -13.68 -25.36 3.31
C PHE A 19 -14.29 -26.77 3.21
N ARG A 20 -13.57 -27.81 3.65
CA ARG A 20 -14.07 -29.20 3.70
C ARG A 20 -15.31 -29.34 4.58
N GLN A 21 -15.37 -28.58 5.66
CA GLN A 21 -16.52 -28.51 6.56
C GLN A 21 -17.66 -27.63 6.02
N GLY A 22 -17.49 -26.99 4.85
CA GLY A 22 -18.51 -26.14 4.22
C GLY A 22 -18.70 -24.78 4.88
N LYS A 23 -17.74 -24.30 5.70
CA LYS A 23 -17.83 -23.01 6.39
C LYS A 23 -17.65 -21.82 5.45
N PHE A 24 -16.87 -21.99 4.40
CA PHE A 24 -16.56 -20.97 3.40
C PHE A 24 -16.34 -21.63 2.04
N ASN A 25 -16.55 -20.87 0.96
CA ASN A 25 -16.21 -21.28 -0.40
C ASN A 25 -14.70 -21.07 -0.64
N PRO A 26 -14.10 -21.61 -1.72
CA PRO A 26 -12.65 -21.54 -1.90
C PRO A 26 -12.18 -20.10 -2.16
N ASP A 27 -13.04 -19.27 -2.74
CA ASP A 27 -12.77 -17.84 -2.96
C ASP A 27 -12.66 -17.06 -1.64
N LEU A 28 -13.59 -17.27 -0.72
CA LEU A 28 -13.55 -16.70 0.63
C LEU A 28 -12.40 -17.28 1.45
N ALA A 29 -12.07 -18.57 1.28
CA ALA A 29 -10.90 -19.17 1.92
C ALA A 29 -9.61 -18.45 1.50
N LEU A 30 -9.44 -18.14 0.21
CA LEU A 30 -8.29 -17.36 -0.28
C LEU A 30 -8.28 -15.94 0.28
N GLN A 31 -9.43 -15.26 0.33
CA GLN A 31 -9.53 -13.92 0.91
C GLN A 31 -9.24 -13.88 2.41
N LEU A 32 -9.46 -14.99 3.13
CA LEU A 32 -9.18 -15.12 4.56
C LEU A 32 -7.75 -15.55 4.86
N LEU A 33 -6.95 -15.98 3.87
CA LEU A 33 -5.59 -16.48 4.09
C LEU A 33 -4.73 -15.45 4.83
N GLU A 34 -4.52 -14.29 4.23
CA GLU A 34 -3.71 -13.22 4.82
C GLU A 34 -4.25 -12.72 6.18
N PRO A 35 -5.55 -12.43 6.35
CA PRO A 35 -6.11 -12.09 7.65
C PRO A 35 -5.87 -13.14 8.74
N THR A 36 -5.99 -14.44 8.39
CA THR A 36 -5.75 -15.52 9.36
C THR A 36 -4.27 -15.65 9.71
N MET A 37 -3.35 -15.46 8.77
CA MET A 37 -1.91 -15.42 9.05
C MET A 37 -1.56 -14.30 10.04
N TYR A 38 -2.07 -13.09 9.85
CA TYR A 38 -1.83 -11.99 10.80
C TYR A 38 -2.40 -12.26 12.20
N MET A 39 -3.56 -12.92 12.29
CA MET A 39 -4.10 -13.33 13.58
C MET A 39 -3.20 -14.36 14.27
N LEU A 40 -2.66 -15.31 13.52
CA LEU A 40 -1.71 -16.30 14.05
C LEU A 40 -0.40 -15.65 14.48
N LEU A 41 0.11 -14.69 13.71
CA LEU A 41 1.30 -13.91 14.04
C LEU A 41 1.14 -13.16 15.37
N ALA A 42 0.00 -12.45 15.54
CA ALA A 42 -0.30 -11.72 16.76
C ALA A 42 -0.46 -12.64 17.99
N ILE A 43 -1.00 -13.85 17.79
CA ILE A 43 -1.09 -14.87 18.85
C ILE A 43 0.31 -15.38 19.22
N ALA A 44 1.16 -15.67 18.23
CA ALA A 44 2.53 -16.11 18.42
C ALA A 44 3.34 -15.06 19.20
N GLU A 45 3.30 -13.80 18.77
CA GLU A 45 3.99 -12.68 19.42
C GLU A 45 3.53 -12.52 20.88
N LYS A 46 2.21 -12.56 21.13
CA LYS A 46 1.67 -12.48 22.50
C LYS A 46 2.08 -13.66 23.37
N SER A 47 2.29 -14.83 22.78
CA SER A 47 2.75 -16.04 23.47
C SER A 47 4.27 -16.10 23.66
N GLY A 48 5.02 -15.14 23.10
CA GLY A 48 6.48 -15.11 23.15
C GLY A 48 7.14 -16.12 22.20
N ILE A 49 6.43 -16.56 21.16
CA ILE A 49 6.94 -17.42 20.10
C ILE A 49 7.34 -16.52 18.95
N GLU A 50 8.55 -16.70 18.40
CA GLU A 50 8.98 -16.04 17.16
C GLU A 50 8.49 -16.88 15.97
N PRO A 51 7.52 -16.38 15.19
CA PRO A 51 6.91 -17.15 14.10
C PRO A 51 7.70 -17.01 12.80
N THR A 52 7.87 -18.12 12.07
CA THR A 52 8.41 -18.13 10.71
C THR A 52 7.28 -17.92 9.69
N LEU A 53 7.51 -17.06 8.69
CA LEU A 53 6.49 -16.70 7.71
C LEU A 53 6.34 -17.76 6.63
N ASP A 54 7.46 -18.17 6.02
CA ASP A 54 7.48 -19.10 4.88
C ASP A 54 8.46 -20.26 5.10
N ALA A 55 8.14 -21.42 4.51
CA ALA A 55 9.07 -22.55 4.41
C ALA A 55 10.10 -22.41 3.28
N GLU A 56 9.93 -21.42 2.38
CA GLU A 56 10.82 -21.20 1.22
C GLU A 56 11.87 -20.11 1.47
N SER A 57 11.87 -19.43 2.63
CA SER A 57 12.86 -18.38 2.95
C SER A 57 14.28 -18.89 3.23
N ASP A 58 14.55 -20.19 3.12
CA ASP A 58 15.91 -20.73 3.19
C ASP A 58 16.75 -20.41 1.93
N GLU A 59 16.18 -19.78 0.89
CA GLU A 59 16.92 -19.39 -0.33
C GLU A 59 16.95 -17.88 -0.64
N ASP A 60 16.19 -17.04 0.08
CA ASP A 60 16.08 -15.58 -0.20
C ASP A 60 16.38 -14.68 1.02
N ASP A 61 17.03 -15.19 2.07
CA ASP A 61 17.81 -14.34 2.98
C ASP A 61 19.08 -13.88 2.25
N GLU A 62 18.92 -13.17 1.12
CA GLU A 62 19.90 -12.19 0.67
C GLU A 62 19.85 -11.04 1.69
N ASP A 63 20.44 -11.27 2.86
CA ASP A 63 20.98 -10.21 3.71
C ASP A 63 21.85 -9.36 2.79
N LEU A 64 21.27 -8.30 2.21
CA LEU A 64 21.98 -7.35 1.36
C LEU A 64 23.28 -6.99 2.06
N ASP A 65 24.38 -7.54 1.55
CA ASP A 65 25.66 -7.38 2.16
C ASP A 65 25.96 -5.89 2.22
N ALA A 66 26.55 -5.45 3.33
CA ALA A 66 26.79 -4.02 3.57
C ALA A 66 27.58 -3.36 2.42
N GLU A 67 28.30 -4.17 1.63
CA GLU A 67 29.00 -3.80 0.42
C GLU A 67 28.05 -3.56 -0.78
N GLU A 68 27.08 -4.43 -1.04
CA GLU A 68 26.05 -4.24 -2.06
C GLU A 68 25.15 -3.03 -1.74
N ALA A 69 24.74 -2.89 -0.47
CA ALA A 69 24.00 -1.71 -0.02
C ALA A 69 24.81 -0.41 -0.14
N ALA A 70 26.14 -0.46 0.01
CA ALA A 70 27.03 0.68 -0.21
C ALA A 70 27.19 0.98 -1.71
N GLN A 71 27.20 -0.04 -2.56
CA GLN A 71 27.32 0.08 -4.00
C GLN A 71 26.05 0.70 -4.62
N VAL A 72 24.86 0.26 -4.22
CA VAL A 72 23.58 0.87 -4.64
C VAL A 72 23.49 2.35 -4.22
N LYS A 73 23.99 2.70 -3.03
CA LYS A 73 24.08 4.10 -2.57
C LYS A 73 25.09 4.92 -3.37
N ALA A 74 26.24 4.33 -3.73
CA ALA A 74 27.25 4.98 -4.55
C ALA A 74 26.74 5.21 -5.99
N ASP A 75 26.07 4.22 -6.58
CA ASP A 75 25.48 4.31 -7.90
C ASP A 75 24.36 5.34 -7.93
N SER A 76 23.45 5.32 -6.96
CA SER A 76 22.38 6.32 -6.82
C SER A 76 22.94 7.74 -6.71
N LYS A 77 24.03 7.92 -5.96
CA LYS A 77 24.71 9.22 -5.82
C LYS A 77 25.40 9.65 -7.13
N THR A 78 25.88 8.69 -7.91
CA THR A 78 26.50 8.94 -9.22
C THR A 78 25.45 9.32 -10.25
N PHE A 79 24.31 8.62 -10.31
CA PHE A 79 23.14 9.00 -11.12
C PHE A 79 22.62 10.40 -10.79
N MET A 80 22.56 10.78 -9.50
CA MET A 80 22.16 12.14 -9.11
C MET A 80 23.22 13.21 -9.44
N LYS A 81 24.50 12.85 -9.41
CA LYS A 81 25.62 13.78 -9.70
C LYS A 81 25.82 13.99 -11.20
N GLU A 82 25.67 12.96 -12.03
CA GLU A 82 25.77 13.05 -13.49
C GLU A 82 24.59 13.79 -14.12
N ARG A 83 23.38 13.67 -13.55
CA ARG A 83 22.19 14.39 -14.06
C ARG A 83 21.97 15.78 -13.45
N GLY A 84 22.76 16.16 -12.44
CA GLY A 84 22.79 17.51 -11.87
C GLY A 84 21.47 18.02 -11.29
N GLN A 85 20.52 17.15 -10.94
CA GLN A 85 19.18 17.56 -10.53
C GLN A 85 19.00 17.38 -9.03
N ARG A 86 19.32 18.43 -8.26
CA ARG A 86 18.65 18.63 -6.97
C ARG A 86 17.15 18.83 -7.26
N PHE A 87 16.26 18.50 -6.33
CA PHE A 87 14.81 18.74 -6.51
C PHE A 87 14.47 20.20 -6.88
N GLN A 88 15.33 21.15 -6.50
CA GLN A 88 15.21 22.57 -6.86
C GLN A 88 15.55 22.88 -8.33
N ASP A 89 16.38 22.05 -8.97
CA ASP A 89 16.84 22.20 -10.36
C ASP A 89 16.06 21.29 -11.32
N ALA A 90 15.08 20.54 -10.81
CA ALA A 90 14.24 19.66 -11.60
C ALA A 90 13.42 20.48 -12.60
N ARG A 91 13.79 20.38 -13.89
CA ARG A 91 12.97 20.95 -14.98
C ARG A 91 11.73 20.08 -15.13
N VAL A 92 10.57 20.67 -14.90
CA VAL A 92 9.28 20.00 -15.17
C VAL A 92 9.29 19.51 -16.62
N PHE A 93 9.27 18.20 -16.79
CA PHE A 93 9.15 17.59 -18.11
C PHE A 93 7.79 17.98 -18.67
N LYS A 94 7.78 18.73 -19.77
CA LYS A 94 6.55 19.03 -20.52
C LYS A 94 6.37 17.92 -21.55
N PRO A 95 5.52 16.90 -21.29
CA PRO A 95 5.28 15.85 -22.26
C PRO A 95 4.71 16.46 -23.54
N GLN A 96 5.05 15.88 -24.69
CA GLN A 96 4.48 16.30 -25.97
C GLN A 96 2.99 15.93 -26.01
N SER A 97 2.12 16.78 -26.53
CA SER A 97 0.67 16.53 -26.58
C SER A 97 0.27 15.27 -27.37
N ALA A 98 1.19 14.69 -28.13
CA ALA A 98 1.02 13.41 -28.83
C ALA A 98 1.21 12.18 -27.92
N SER A 99 1.92 12.31 -26.79
CA SER A 99 2.15 11.21 -25.83
C SER A 99 1.04 11.07 -24.79
N VAL A 100 0.00 11.89 -24.90
CA VAL A 100 -1.13 11.94 -23.96
C VAL A 100 -2.38 11.45 -24.68
N GLY A 101 -3.05 10.45 -24.09
CA GLY A 101 -4.30 9.88 -24.59
C GLY A 101 -5.44 10.91 -24.68
N VAL A 102 -6.46 10.57 -25.47
CA VAL A 102 -7.63 11.45 -25.70
C VAL A 102 -8.42 11.66 -24.39
N ASP A 103 -8.54 10.61 -23.60
CA ASP A 103 -9.12 10.55 -22.26
C ASP A 103 -8.47 11.56 -21.29
N ILE A 104 -7.14 11.59 -21.24
CA ILE A 104 -6.39 12.47 -20.35
C ILE A 104 -6.54 13.94 -20.80
N LYS A 105 -6.63 14.21 -22.10
CA LYS A 105 -6.87 15.57 -22.62
C LYS A 105 -8.21 16.11 -22.16
N GLU A 106 -9.28 15.30 -22.30
CA GLU A 106 -10.60 15.71 -21.84
C GLU A 106 -10.65 15.93 -20.33
N GLN A 107 -9.92 15.12 -19.54
CA GLN A 107 -9.81 15.31 -18.10
C GLN A 107 -9.05 16.58 -17.73
N LEU A 108 -7.97 16.90 -18.46
CA LEU A 108 -7.19 18.12 -18.25
C LEU A 108 -8.00 19.37 -18.56
N ASP A 109 -8.80 19.35 -19.63
CA ASP A 109 -9.66 20.48 -20.02
C ASP A 109 -10.81 20.71 -19.02
N LYS A 110 -11.30 19.63 -18.40
CA LYS A 110 -12.35 19.68 -17.36
C LYS A 110 -11.78 19.92 -15.95
N LEU A 111 -10.46 19.92 -15.79
CA LEU A 111 -9.83 20.02 -14.48
C LEU A 111 -9.88 21.46 -13.96
N ASP A 112 -10.65 21.67 -12.91
CA ASP A 112 -10.70 22.95 -12.18
C ASP A 112 -9.47 23.09 -11.27
N VAL A 113 -8.42 23.71 -11.81
CA VAL A 113 -7.16 23.96 -11.11
C VAL A 113 -7.32 24.79 -9.84
N GLU A 114 -8.38 25.60 -9.73
CA GLU A 114 -8.64 26.46 -8.57
C GLU A 114 -9.12 25.65 -7.36
N LYS A 115 -9.74 24.48 -7.56
CA LYS A 115 -10.13 23.58 -6.46
C LYS A 115 -8.95 22.82 -5.89
N MET A 116 -7.99 22.44 -6.73
CA MET A 116 -6.78 21.70 -6.30
C MET A 116 -5.77 22.61 -5.57
N GLN A 117 -5.72 23.89 -5.91
CA GLN A 117 -4.85 24.87 -5.25
C GLN A 117 -5.40 25.38 -3.92
N GLN A 118 -6.63 25.03 -3.55
CA GLN A 118 -7.15 25.35 -2.22
C GLN A 118 -6.33 24.59 -1.19
N SER A 119 -5.56 25.35 -0.41
CA SER A 119 -4.77 24.82 0.69
C SER A 119 -5.68 24.00 1.60
N ILE A 120 -5.21 22.85 2.07
CA ILE A 120 -5.88 22.03 3.11
C ILE A 120 -6.19 22.87 4.37
N LEU A 121 -5.50 24.00 4.56
CA LEU A 121 -5.68 24.93 5.68
C LEU A 121 -6.66 26.09 5.38
N GLN A 122 -7.17 26.21 4.16
CA GLN A 122 -8.07 27.28 3.78
C GLN A 122 -9.48 26.96 4.26
N LYS A 123 -10.10 27.90 4.99
CA LYS A 123 -11.48 27.74 5.45
C LYS A 123 -12.40 27.43 4.25
N PRO A 124 -13.24 26.39 4.32
CA PRO A 124 -14.12 26.02 3.21
C PRO A 124 -15.04 27.19 2.86
N LYS A 125 -15.19 27.47 1.57
CA LYS A 125 -16.10 28.51 1.07
C LYS A 125 -17.55 28.18 1.49
N PRO A 126 -18.34 29.18 1.90
CA PRO A 126 -19.67 28.98 2.48
C PRO A 126 -20.69 28.34 1.52
N GLU A 127 -20.41 28.29 0.22
CA GLU A 127 -21.30 27.67 -0.78
C GLU A 127 -21.47 26.16 -0.57
N LEU A 128 -20.46 25.45 -0.04
CA LEU A 128 -20.54 24.02 0.29
C LEU A 128 -21.27 23.72 1.62
N GLN A 129 -21.54 24.73 2.45
CA GLN A 129 -22.26 24.60 3.72
C GLN A 129 -23.78 24.77 3.57
N SER A 130 -24.27 25.03 2.35
CA SER A 130 -25.69 25.22 2.07
C SER A 130 -26.50 23.92 2.01
N GLN A 131 -25.87 22.75 2.18
CA GLN A 131 -26.61 21.52 2.42
C GLN A 131 -27.27 21.61 3.80
N GLU A 132 -28.59 21.78 3.80
CA GLU A 132 -29.42 21.94 5.00
C GLU A 132 -29.04 20.90 6.06
N SER A 133 -28.46 21.37 7.16
CA SER A 133 -28.14 20.53 8.31
C SER A 133 -29.42 19.88 8.84
N LEU A 134 -29.47 18.56 8.78
CA LEU A 134 -30.56 17.73 9.32
C LEU A 134 -30.76 17.88 10.84
N LEU A 135 -29.84 18.60 11.52
CA LEU A 135 -29.90 18.87 12.95
C LEU A 135 -30.86 20.03 13.33
N GLY A 136 -31.34 20.81 12.35
CA GLY A 136 -32.19 21.98 12.58
C GLY A 136 -33.70 21.70 12.69
N LYS A 137 -34.18 20.47 12.41
CA LYS A 137 -35.61 20.09 12.45
C LYS A 137 -35.99 19.30 13.71
N THR A 138 -35.56 19.75 14.88
CA THR A 138 -36.21 19.33 16.13
C THR A 138 -36.76 20.58 16.82
N GLY A 139 -38.00 20.91 16.42
CA GLY A 139 -38.81 21.90 17.10
C GLY A 139 -39.35 21.31 18.41
N VAL A 140 -39.21 22.10 19.48
CA VAL A 140 -40.19 22.19 20.56
C VAL A 140 -41.44 22.86 20.01
#